data_AF-A0AA38I5K7-F1
#
_entry.id   AF-A0AA38I5K7-F1
#
_cell.length_a   1.000
_cell.length_b   1.000
_cell.length_c   1.000
_cell.angle_alpha   90.00
_cell.angle_beta   90.00
_cell.angle_gamma   90.00
#
_symmetry.space_group_name_H-M   'P 1'
#
loop_
_entity.id
_entity.type
_entity.pdbx_description
1 polymer ?
#
loop_
_entity_poly.entity_id
_entity_poly.type
_entity_poly.pdbx_seq_one_letter_code
_entity_poly.pdbx_strand_id
1 'polypeptide(L)'
;MQGKIQYSDKYYDDEYEYRHVVLPKEMVQLVPKTHLMTEAEWRRIGVQQSRGWVHYMTHSPEPHILLFKRPITAPPTQKGH
;
A
#
# COMPACT_ATOMS: atom_id res chain seq x y z
N MET A 1 -18.14 13.45 5.62
CA MET A 1 -18.05 12.55 4.47
C MET A 1 -16.94 11.55 4.77
N GLN A 2 -17.28 10.27 4.91
CA GLN A 2 -16.29 9.21 5.10
C GLN A 2 -15.36 9.22 3.88
N GLY A 3 -14.06 9.34 4.13
CA GLY A 3 -13.07 9.38 3.06
C GLY A 3 -13.06 8.05 2.32
N LYS A 4 -12.77 8.06 1.01
CA LYS A 4 -12.44 6.82 0.29
C LYS A 4 -10.96 6.50 0.52
N ILE A 5 -10.61 5.22 0.57
CA ILE A 5 -9.21 4.79 0.51
C ILE A 5 -8.62 5.25 -0.82
N GLN A 6 -7.48 5.94 -0.78
CA GLN A 6 -6.80 6.46 -1.97
C GLN A 6 -5.54 5.63 -2.25
N TYR A 7 -5.24 5.42 -3.52
CA TYR A 7 -4.11 4.63 -3.99
C TYR A 7 -3.22 5.52 -4.85
N SER A 8 -1.92 5.58 -4.56
CA SER A 8 -0.98 6.33 -5.39
C SER A 8 -0.74 5.66 -6.74
N ASP A 9 -0.16 6.42 -7.67
CA ASP A 9 0.54 5.81 -8.79
C ASP A 9 1.67 4.90 -8.32
N LYS A 10 2.02 3.93 -9.17
CA LYS A 10 3.11 3.00 -8.89
C LYS A 10 4.43 3.66 -9.25
N TYR A 11 5.44 3.45 -8.43
CA TYR A 11 6.83 3.80 -8.69
C TYR A 11 7.69 2.55 -8.54
N TYR A 12 8.89 2.56 -9.14
CA TYR A 12 9.68 1.36 -9.34
C TYR A 12 11.15 1.65 -9.00
N ASP A 13 11.83 0.65 -8.47
CA ASP A 13 13.29 0.54 -8.58
C ASP A 13 13.62 -0.63 -9.53
N ASP A 14 14.84 -1.17 -9.45
CA ASP A 14 15.29 -2.27 -10.31
C ASP A 14 14.64 -3.63 -9.96
N GLU A 15 14.11 -3.82 -8.75
CA GLU A 15 13.66 -5.12 -8.22
C GLU A 15 12.17 -5.15 -7.85
N TYR A 16 11.60 -4.02 -7.45
CA TYR A 16 10.28 -3.90 -6.85
C TYR A 16 9.45 -2.77 -7.48
N GLU A 17 8.13 -2.99 -7.50
CA GLU A 17 7.16 -1.92 -7.66
C GLU A 17 6.55 -1.56 -6.30
N TYR A 18 6.32 -0.26 -6.12
CA TYR A 18 5.90 0.36 -4.88
C TYR A 18 4.64 1.18 -5.09
N ARG A 19 3.86 1.33 -4.01
CA ARG A 19 2.69 2.20 -3.94
C ARG A 19 2.42 2.53 -2.48
N HIS A 20 1.90 3.72 -2.22
CA HIS A 20 1.30 4.04 -0.94
C HIS A 20 -0.23 4.06 -1.02
N VAL A 21 -0.86 3.68 0.08
CA VAL A 21 -2.32 3.71 0.26
C VAL A 21 -2.63 4.67 1.40
N VAL A 22 -3.48 5.64 1.13
CA VAL A 22 -3.93 6.62 2.13
C VAL A 22 -5.29 6.19 2.66
N LEU A 23 -5.32 5.85 3.95
CA LEU A 23 -6.55 5.54 4.68
C LEU A 23 -7.27 6.83 5.09
N PRO A 24 -8.62 6.81 5.13
CA PRO A 24 -9.39 7.79 5.89
C PRO A 24 -8.91 7.86 7.34
N LYS A 25 -8.82 9.07 7.91
CA LYS A 25 -8.28 9.29 9.27
C LYS A 25 -8.98 8.46 10.34
N GLU A 26 -10.28 8.20 10.17
CA GLU A 26 -11.11 7.38 11.07
C GLU A 26 -10.71 5.88 11.10
N MET A 27 -9.99 5.41 10.08
CA MET A 27 -9.55 4.02 9.96
C MET A 27 -8.15 3.78 10.54
N VAL A 28 -7.41 4.83 10.93
CA VAL A 28 -6.05 4.73 11.48
C VAL A 28 -5.99 3.84 12.73
N GLN A 29 -7.05 3.87 13.54
CA GLN A 29 -7.17 3.03 14.74
C GLN A 29 -7.18 1.51 14.44
N LEU A 30 -7.46 1.12 13.19
CA LEU A 30 -7.45 -0.27 12.74
C LEU A 30 -6.03 -0.74 12.33
N VAL A 31 -5.08 0.18 12.17
CA VAL A 31 -3.70 -0.13 11.80
C VAL A 31 -2.95 -0.61 13.05
N PRO A 32 -2.35 -1.82 13.02
CA PRO A 32 -1.56 -2.30 14.14
C PRO A 32 -0.33 -1.43 14.39
N LYS A 33 -0.05 -1.15 15.67
CA LYS A 33 1.17 -0.42 16.08
C LYS A 33 2.36 -1.34 16.37
N THR A 34 2.13 -2.64 16.47
CA THR A 34 3.10 -3.62 16.95
C THR A 34 3.78 -4.41 15.82
N HIS A 35 3.21 -4.42 14.63
CA HIS A 35 3.70 -5.21 13.50
C HIS A 35 3.19 -4.68 12.16
N LEU A 36 3.82 -5.13 11.07
CA LEU A 36 3.35 -4.89 9.71
C LEU A 36 2.19 -5.84 9.38
N MET A 37 1.13 -5.30 8.79
CA MET A 37 -0.02 -6.09 8.35
C MET A 37 0.30 -7.12 7.27
N THR A 38 -0.19 -8.34 7.46
CA THR A 38 -0.26 -9.40 6.45
C THR A 38 -1.32 -9.09 5.37
N GLU A 39 -1.30 -9.84 4.25
CA GLU A 39 -2.33 -9.71 3.20
C GLU A 39 -3.76 -9.85 3.71
N ALA A 40 -3.99 -10.78 4.64
CA ALA A 40 -5.30 -10.96 5.23
C ALA A 40 -5.74 -9.73 6.07
N GLU A 41 -4.81 -9.13 6.81
CA GLU A 41 -5.11 -8.02 7.72
C GLU A 41 -5.43 -6.73 6.98
N TRP A 42 -4.61 -6.34 6.00
CA TRP A 42 -4.90 -5.11 5.26
C TRP A 42 -6.14 -5.27 4.36
N ARG A 43 -6.43 -6.48 3.86
CA ARG A 43 -7.70 -6.75 3.15
C ARG A 43 -8.92 -6.62 4.06
N ARG A 44 -8.80 -7.08 5.32
CA ARG A 44 -9.88 -7.01 6.31
C ARG A 44 -10.28 -5.58 6.66
N ILE A 45 -9.34 -4.63 6.63
CA ILE A 45 -9.64 -3.21 6.84
C ILE A 45 -10.11 -2.51 5.54
N GLY A 46 -10.29 -3.24 4.44
CA GLY A 46 -10.86 -2.70 3.20
C GLY A 46 -9.84 -2.23 2.16
N VAL A 47 -8.54 -2.39 2.39
CA VAL A 47 -7.53 -2.13 1.35
C VAL A 47 -7.66 -3.20 0.26
N GLN A 48 -7.76 -2.78 -0.99
CA GLN A 48 -7.94 -3.66 -2.14
C GLN A 48 -6.86 -3.44 -3.18
N GLN A 49 -6.03 -4.46 -3.40
CA GLN A 49 -4.97 -4.45 -4.39
C GLN A 49 -4.89 -5.82 -5.08
N SER A 50 -4.19 -5.88 -6.21
CA SER A 50 -3.85 -7.13 -6.88
C SER A 50 -3.00 -8.04 -5.97
N ARG A 51 -2.79 -9.30 -6.37
CA ARG A 51 -1.97 -10.24 -5.59
C ARG A 51 -0.50 -9.78 -5.50
N GLY A 52 0.15 -10.13 -4.38
CA GLY A 52 1.60 -10.04 -4.20
C GLY A 52 2.10 -8.78 -3.48
N TRP A 53 1.23 -7.82 -3.16
CA TRP A 53 1.60 -6.63 -2.39
C TRP A 53 1.88 -6.97 -0.92
N VAL A 54 3.03 -6.50 -0.44
CA VAL A 54 3.49 -6.67 0.94
C VAL A 54 3.59 -5.30 1.59
N HIS A 55 2.96 -5.14 2.75
CA HIS A 55 3.15 -3.96 3.60
C HIS A 55 4.53 -4.06 4.25
N TYR A 56 5.47 -3.21 3.83
CA TYR A 56 6.89 -3.41 4.15
C TYR A 56 7.44 -2.41 5.17
N MET A 57 6.72 -1.33 5.44
CA MET A 57 7.17 -0.29 6.35
C MET A 57 5.98 0.50 6.91
N THR A 58 6.06 0.83 8.19
CA THR A 58 5.13 1.76 8.84
C THR A 58 5.67 3.18 8.72
N HIS A 59 4.83 4.11 8.26
CA HIS A 59 5.17 5.53 8.22
C HIS A 59 4.72 6.23 9.50
N SER A 60 5.61 6.29 10.51
CA SER A 60 5.30 6.81 11.84
C SER A 60 4.74 8.25 11.88
N PRO A 61 5.23 9.21 11.06
CA PRO A 61 4.67 10.56 11.04
C PRO A 61 3.21 10.62 10.58
N GLU A 62 2.82 9.74 9.65
CA GLU A 62 1.48 9.71 9.06
C GLU A 62 0.97 8.27 9.00
N PRO A 63 0.44 7.73 10.12
CA PRO A 63 0.05 6.31 10.24
C PRO A 63 -1.15 5.90 9.37
N HIS A 64 -1.81 6.89 8.75
CA HIS A 64 -2.85 6.68 7.75
C HIS A 64 -2.26 6.33 6.37
N ILE A 65 -0.95 6.47 6.17
CA ILE A 65 -0.25 6.10 4.95
C ILE A 65 0.37 4.70 5.14
N LEU A 66 -0.10 3.75 4.36
CA LEU A 66 0.42 2.39 4.31
C LEU A 66 1.35 2.22 3.11
N LEU A 67 2.55 1.69 3.33
CA LEU A 67 3.57 1.53 2.30
C LEU A 67 3.63 0.07 1.82
N PHE A 68 3.40 -0.15 0.53
CA PHE A 68 3.41 -1.47 -0.09
C PHE A 68 4.51 -1.60 -1.13
N LYS A 69 5.06 -2.81 -1.24
CA LYS A 69 5.96 -3.22 -2.32
C LYS A 69 5.61 -4.61 -2.84
N ARG A 70 5.96 -4.93 -4.08
CA ARG A 70 5.96 -6.30 -4.61
C ARG A 70 7.04 -6.48 -5.69
N PRO A 71 7.57 -7.70 -5.89
CA PRO A 71 8.54 -7.95 -6.95
C PRO A 71 7.98 -7.60 -8.34
N ILE A 72 8.83 -7.06 -9.21
CA ILE A 72 8.45 -6.77 -10.60
C ILE A 72 8.23 -8.09 -11.34
N THR A 73 6.96 -8.40 -11.68
CA THR A 73 6.62 -9.62 -12.43
C THR A 73 6.73 -9.45 -13.94
N ALA A 74 6.77 -8.21 -14.42
CA ALA A 74 7.01 -7.85 -15.81
C ALA A 74 7.64 -6.45 -15.84
N PRO A 75 8.69 -6.21 -16.65
CA PRO A 75 9.23 -4.86 -16.80
C PRO A 75 8.09 -3.92 -17.19
N PRO A 76 8.04 -2.70 -16.64
CA PRO A 76 7.03 -1.74 -17.04
C PRO A 76 7.11 -1.62 -18.56
N THR A 77 6.02 -1.94 -19.25
CA THR A 77 5.88 -1.55 -20.66
C THR A 77 6.06 -0.04 -20.66
N GLN A 78 7.23 0.42 -21.10
CA GLN A 78 7.42 1.80 -21.46
C GLN A 78 6.27 2.10 -22.41
N LYS A 79 5.30 2.91 -21.96
CA LYS A 79 4.35 3.51 -22.89
C LYS A 79 5.23 4.40 -23.75
N GLY A 80 5.62 3.88 -24.91
CA GLY A 80 6.43 4.61 -25.86
C GLY A 80 5.70 5.89 -26.26
N HIS A 81 6.46 6.98 -26.20
CA HIS A 81 6.31 8.27 -26.89
C HIS A 81 4.91 8.92 -26.91
#